data_AF-A0A7S3I5C5-F1
#
_entry.id   AF-A0A7S3I5C5-F1
#
_cell.length_a   1.000
_cell.length_b   1.000
_cell.length_c   1.000
_cell.angle_alpha   90.00
_cell.angle_beta   90.00
_cell.angle_gamma   90.00
#
_symmetry.space_group_name_H-M   'P 1'
#
loop_
_entity.id
_entity.type
_entity.pdbx_description
1 polymer ?
#
loop_
_entity_poly.entity_id
_entity_poly.type
_entity_poly.pdbx_seq_one_letter_code
_entity_poly.pdbx_strand_id
1 'polypeptide(L)'
;MLLDKTGHLIHIDFGFMLTDAPGRGLRFETAPFKLSADFVQILGGPDGEGFRRFRNSMVSGMQALNKHSAKIILLVQMVAAAQSDLSCFTGGTKEAVDELKERLCPLGIDRKLSKGDCERYIDQ
;
A
#
# COMPACT_ATOMS: atom_id res chain seq x y z
N MET A 1 2.56 5.59 -14.16
CA MET A 1 1.97 4.25 -14.39
C MET A 1 2.08 3.90 -15.87
N LEU A 2 2.29 2.63 -16.19
CA LEU A 2 2.26 2.09 -17.56
C LEU A 2 1.20 1.00 -17.68
N LEU A 3 0.77 0.74 -18.92
CA LEU A 3 -0.14 -0.35 -19.28
C LEU A 3 0.57 -1.26 -20.28
N ASP A 4 0.62 -2.56 -20.00
CA ASP A 4 1.16 -3.53 -20.95
C ASP A 4 0.10 -4.03 -21.96
N LYS A 5 0.56 -4.74 -22.99
CA LYS A 5 -0.29 -5.28 -24.05
C LYS A 5 -1.30 -6.35 -23.59
N THR A 6 -1.16 -6.85 -22.36
CA THR A 6 -2.05 -7.85 -21.75
C THR A 6 -3.01 -7.24 -20.73
N GLY A 7 -2.97 -5.92 -20.53
CA GLY A 7 -3.90 -5.20 -19.67
C GLY A 7 -3.43 -5.01 -18.22
N HIS A 8 -2.16 -5.29 -17.88
CA HIS A 8 -1.65 -5.04 -16.53
C HIS A 8 -1.29 -3.57 -16.34
N LEU A 9 -1.79 -2.98 -15.24
CA LEU A 9 -1.33 -1.68 -14.77
C LEU A 9 -0.08 -1.86 -13.92
N ILE A 10 1.00 -1.20 -14.32
CA ILE A 10 2.29 -1.26 -13.65
C ILE A 10 2.59 0.13 -13.10
N HIS A 11 2.70 0.24 -11.78
CA HIS A 11 3.23 1.46 -11.19
C HIS A 11 4.71 1.55 -11.52
N ILE A 12 5.09 2.66 -12.14
CA ILE A 12 6.48 3.00 -12.47
C ILE A 12 6.80 4.27 -11.70
N ASP A 13 8.10 4.48 -11.48
CA ASP A 13 8.64 5.60 -10.73
C ASP A 13 8.34 5.50 -9.22
N PHE A 14 9.36 5.11 -8.45
CA PHE A 14 9.31 5.02 -6.99
C PHE A 14 10.19 6.10 -6.35
N GLY A 15 10.32 7.26 -7.00
CA GLY A 15 11.16 8.37 -6.54
C GLY A 15 10.78 8.94 -5.17
N PHE A 16 9.56 8.64 -4.68
CA PHE A 16 9.11 8.97 -3.31
C PHE A 16 8.52 7.71 -2.66
N MET A 17 8.98 7.39 -1.44
CA MET A 17 8.53 6.22 -0.69
C MET A 17 8.67 6.44 0.82
N LEU A 18 7.85 5.77 1.61
CA LEU A 18 7.87 5.79 3.08
C LEU A 18 7.71 7.21 3.64
N THR A 19 8.75 7.80 4.23
CA THR A 19 8.70 9.15 4.80
C THR A 19 9.13 10.23 3.82
N ASP A 20 9.52 9.86 2.59
CA ASP A 20 9.78 10.80 1.52
C ASP A 20 8.48 11.25 0.85
N ALA A 21 8.36 12.56 0.60
CA ALA A 21 7.20 13.15 -0.05
C ALA A 21 7.61 14.38 -0.87
N PRO A 22 6.97 14.60 -2.04
CA PRO A 22 7.20 15.79 -2.84
C PRO A 22 6.85 17.06 -2.05
N GLY A 23 7.56 18.16 -2.31
CA GLY A 23 7.28 19.45 -1.66
C GLY A 23 7.82 19.60 -0.23
N ARG A 24 8.91 18.89 0.12
CA ARG A 24 9.59 18.96 1.44
C ARG A 24 8.72 18.48 2.60
N GLY A 25 8.08 17.31 2.46
CA GLY A 25 7.31 16.68 3.54
C GLY A 25 5.84 17.10 3.62
N LEU A 26 5.36 17.92 2.67
CA LEU A 26 3.96 18.32 2.64
C LEU A 26 3.10 17.22 1.99
N ARG A 27 2.51 16.37 2.84
CA ARG A 27 1.63 15.26 2.45
C ARG A 27 0.25 15.79 2.02
N PHE A 28 0.16 16.38 0.82
CA PHE A 28 -1.09 16.96 0.29
C PHE A 28 -2.09 15.91 -0.22
N GLU A 29 -1.64 14.76 -0.71
CA GLU A 29 -2.52 13.68 -1.16
C GLU A 29 -2.76 12.69 -0.01
N THR A 30 -4.01 12.58 0.42
CA THR A 30 -4.48 11.57 1.40
C THR A 30 -4.80 10.21 0.76
N ALA A 31 -4.85 10.13 -0.58
CA ALA A 31 -5.19 8.91 -1.29
C ALA A 31 -3.95 8.01 -1.46
N PRO A 32 -3.87 6.84 -0.80
CA PRO A 32 -2.70 5.96 -0.86
C PRO A 32 -2.50 5.29 -2.24
N PHE A 33 -3.50 5.36 -3.13
CA PHE A 33 -3.46 4.90 -4.52
C PHE A 33 -4.51 5.66 -5.34
N LYS A 34 -4.18 6.05 -6.59
CA LYS A 34 -5.08 6.82 -7.46
C LYS A 34 -5.99 5.89 -8.27
N LEU A 35 -7.05 5.38 -7.63
CA LEU A 35 -8.14 4.71 -8.33
C LEU A 35 -9.12 5.76 -8.88
N SER A 36 -9.02 6.10 -10.16
CA SER A 36 -9.92 7.07 -10.80
C SER A 36 -11.31 6.47 -11.08
N ALA A 37 -12.31 7.35 -11.24
CA ALA A 37 -13.65 6.95 -11.69
C ALA A 37 -13.60 6.21 -13.03
N ASP A 38 -12.70 6.61 -13.94
CA ASP A 38 -12.52 5.96 -15.24
C ASP A 38 -12.08 4.50 -15.11
N PHE A 39 -11.19 4.18 -14.15
CA PHE A 39 -10.82 2.78 -13.88
C PHE A 39 -12.01 1.97 -13.39
N VAL A 40 -12.85 2.54 -12.53
CA VAL A 40 -14.06 1.87 -12.06
C VAL A 40 -15.04 1.64 -13.21
N GLN A 41 -15.20 2.61 -14.12
CA GLN A 41 -16.05 2.46 -15.30
C GLN A 41 -15.55 1.34 -16.24
N ILE A 42 -14.24 1.25 -16.50
CA ILE A 42 -13.66 0.16 -17.29
C ILE A 42 -13.93 -1.21 -16.66
N LEU A 43 -13.99 -1.28 -15.33
CA LEU A 43 -14.29 -2.50 -14.57
C LEU A 43 -15.81 -2.82 -14.48
N GLY A 44 -16.65 -2.10 -15.23
CA GLY A 44 -18.10 -2.31 -15.27
C GLY A 44 -18.89 -1.46 -14.27
N GLY A 45 -18.29 -0.39 -13.73
CA GLY A 45 -18.91 0.49 -12.75
C GLY A 45 -18.88 -0.07 -11.32
N PRO A 46 -19.44 0.67 -10.34
CA PRO A 46 -19.42 0.28 -8.92
C PRO A 46 -20.10 -1.07 -8.62
N ASP A 47 -21.11 -1.44 -9.41
CA ASP A 47 -21.83 -2.71 -9.27
C ASP A 47 -21.34 -3.79 -10.27
N GLY A 48 -20.32 -3.45 -11.08
CA GLY A 48 -19.75 -4.31 -12.09
C GLY A 48 -19.09 -5.56 -11.51
N GLU A 49 -19.14 -6.67 -12.25
CA GLU A 49 -18.42 -7.90 -11.87
C GLU A 49 -16.90 -7.68 -11.82
N GLY A 50 -16.35 -6.91 -12.76
CA GLY A 50 -14.92 -6.58 -12.77
C GLY A 50 -14.49 -5.83 -11.52
N PHE A 51 -15.27 -4.85 -11.09
CA PHE A 51 -14.96 -4.07 -9.88
C PHE A 51 -15.12 -4.90 -8.60
N ARG A 52 -16.13 -5.77 -8.52
CA ARG A 52 -16.26 -6.75 -7.42
C ARG A 52 -15.06 -7.70 -7.35
N ARG A 53 -14.59 -8.19 -8.50
CA ARG A 53 -13.39 -9.04 -8.57
C ARG A 53 -12.13 -8.27 -8.14
N PHE A 54 -12.00 -7.02 -8.55
CA PHE A 54 -10.92 -6.13 -8.07
C PHE A 54 -10.97 -6.00 -6.55
N ARG A 55 -12.12 -5.65 -5.95
CA ARG A 55 -12.28 -5.54 -4.49
C ARG A 55 -11.89 -6.84 -3.76
N ASN A 56 -12.40 -7.99 -4.22
CA ASN A 56 -12.07 -9.29 -3.64
C ASN A 56 -10.56 -9.62 -3.72
N SER A 57 -9.90 -9.19 -4.80
CA SER A 57 -8.45 -9.34 -4.96
C SER A 57 -7.68 -8.46 -3.98
N MET A 58 -8.14 -7.22 -3.76
CA MET A 58 -7.57 -6.32 -2.74
C MET A 58 -7.71 -6.90 -1.33
N VAL A 59 -8.87 -7.49 -0.99
CA VAL A 59 -9.09 -8.16 0.31
C VAL A 59 -8.10 -9.29 0.50
N SER A 60 -7.98 -10.17 -0.51
CA SER A 60 -7.06 -11.31 -0.49
C SER A 60 -5.60 -10.86 -0.38
N GLY A 61 -5.23 -9.81 -1.12
CA GLY A 61 -3.89 -9.21 -1.09
C GLY A 61 -3.56 -8.62 0.29
N MET A 62 -4.49 -7.88 0.90
CA MET A 62 -4.30 -7.31 2.24
C MET A 62 -4.13 -8.41 3.30
N GLN A 63 -4.92 -9.49 3.23
CA GLN A 63 -4.75 -10.63 4.12
C GLN A 63 -3.37 -11.29 3.95
N ALA A 64 -2.90 -11.46 2.71
CA ALA A 64 -1.57 -12.00 2.44
C ALA A 64 -0.45 -11.10 2.98
N LEU A 65 -0.57 -9.77 2.78
CA LEU A 65 0.36 -8.78 3.31
C LEU A 65 0.42 -8.82 4.84
N ASN A 66 -0.73 -8.83 5.53
CA ASN A 66 -0.78 -8.93 6.98
C ASN A 66 -0.25 -10.29 7.50
N LYS A 67 -0.50 -11.39 6.77
CA LYS A 67 0.06 -12.71 7.11
C LYS A 67 1.59 -12.68 7.09
N HIS A 68 2.19 -12.00 6.11
CA HIS A 68 3.63 -11.96 5.88
C HIS A 68 4.32 -10.67 6.36
N SER A 69 3.61 -9.80 7.08
CA SER A 69 4.07 -8.46 7.47
C SER A 69 5.43 -8.46 8.17
N ALA A 70 5.66 -9.39 9.10
CA ALA A 70 6.93 -9.50 9.82
C ALA A 70 8.16 -9.61 8.90
N LYS A 71 8.04 -10.36 7.78
CA LYS A 71 9.13 -10.50 6.81
C LYS A 71 9.38 -9.20 6.06
N ILE A 72 8.31 -8.52 5.64
CA ILE A 72 8.39 -7.25 4.91
C ILE A 72 9.01 -6.17 5.82
N ILE A 73 8.53 -6.07 7.06
CA ILE A 73 9.04 -5.13 8.07
C ILE A 73 10.53 -5.38 8.32
N LEU A 74 10.93 -6.65 8.48
CA LEU A 74 12.33 -7.00 8.72
C LEU A 74 13.24 -6.55 7.57
N LEU A 75 12.82 -6.74 6.31
CA LEU A 75 13.60 -6.28 5.16
C LEU A 75 13.82 -4.76 5.20
N VAL A 76 12.78 -4.00 5.49
CA VAL A 76 12.88 -2.53 5.60
C VAL A 76 13.74 -2.12 6.79
N GLN A 77 13.66 -2.83 7.92
CA GLN A 77 14.55 -2.61 9.08
C GLN A 77 16.02 -2.86 8.75
N MET A 78 16.33 -3.89 7.96
CA MET A 78 17.70 -4.19 7.54
C MET A 78 18.24 -3.09 6.62
N VAL A 79 17.45 -2.62 5.65
CA VAL A 79 17.84 -1.50 4.79
C VAL A 79 18.02 -0.22 5.62
N ALA A 80 17.11 0.05 6.56
CA ALA A 80 17.20 1.20 7.45
C ALA A 80 18.46 1.16 8.35
N ALA A 81 18.90 -0.02 8.78
CA ALA A 81 20.11 -0.18 9.59
C ALA A 81 21.40 -0.01 8.76
N ALA A 82 21.39 -0.43 7.49
CA ALA A 82 22.57 -0.40 6.62
C ALA A 82 22.70 0.91 5.82
N GLN A 83 21.58 1.56 5.49
CA GLN A 83 21.51 2.69 4.55
C GLN A 83 20.47 3.72 5.03
N SER A 84 20.71 4.26 6.23
CA SER A 84 19.82 5.23 6.87
C SER A 84 19.76 6.59 6.17
N ASP A 85 20.65 6.85 5.21
CA ASP A 85 20.80 8.07 4.44
C ASP A 85 19.98 8.08 3.13
N LEU A 86 19.30 6.98 2.78
CA LEU A 86 18.38 6.94 1.63
C LEU A 86 17.22 7.93 1.81
N SER A 87 16.77 8.53 0.71
CA SER A 87 15.72 9.57 0.75
C SER A 87 14.39 9.09 1.36
N CYS A 88 14.07 7.80 1.21
CA CYS A 88 12.90 7.16 1.82
C CYS A 88 12.92 7.15 3.37
N PHE A 89 14.03 7.53 4.00
CA PHE A 89 14.16 7.70 5.44
C PHE A 89 14.36 9.16 5.87
N THR A 90 13.97 10.14 5.04
CA THR A 90 14.10 11.58 5.37
C THR A 90 13.38 11.97 6.67
N GLY A 91 12.23 11.36 6.99
CA GLY A 91 11.55 11.52 8.28
C GLY A 91 12.17 10.71 9.44
N GLY A 92 13.25 9.97 9.18
CA GLY A 92 13.89 9.07 10.13
C GLY A 92 13.49 7.61 9.94
N THR A 93 14.47 6.72 10.16
CA THR A 93 14.32 5.27 9.98
C THR A 93 13.27 4.66 10.90
N LYS A 94 13.21 5.13 12.15
CA LYS A 94 12.22 4.66 13.14
C LYS A 94 10.80 4.99 12.70
N GLU A 95 10.55 6.24 12.30
CA GLU A 95 9.23 6.68 11.84
C GLU A 95 8.78 5.89 10.61
N ALA A 96 9.65 5.74 9.61
CA ALA A 96 9.35 4.96 8.41
C ALA A 96 8.97 3.51 8.69
N VAL A 97 9.69 2.85 9.62
CA VAL A 97 9.41 1.47 10.03
C VAL A 97 8.12 1.38 10.85
N ASP A 98 7.85 2.33 11.74
CA ASP A 98 6.67 2.31 12.59
C ASP A 98 5.40 2.61 11.77
N GLU A 99 5.41 3.59 10.86
CA GLU A 99 4.31 3.83 9.91
C GLU A 99 4.06 2.63 8.97
N LEU A 100 5.10 1.91 8.56
CA LEU A 100 4.95 0.69 7.77
C LEU A 100 4.28 -0.42 8.58
N LYS A 101 4.65 -0.59 9.86
CA LYS A 101 4.01 -1.57 10.76
C LYS A 101 2.54 -1.27 10.94
N GLU A 102 2.18 -0.01 11.19
CA GLU A 102 0.78 0.39 11.37
C GLU A 102 -0.06 0.08 10.13
N ARG A 103 0.47 0.34 8.93
CA ARG A 103 -0.21 0.03 7.66
C ARG A 103 -0.38 -1.47 7.41
N LEU A 104 0.62 -2.28 7.72
CA LEU A 104 0.56 -3.74 7.51
C LEU A 104 -0.21 -4.47 8.61
N CYS A 105 -0.29 -3.88 9.80
CA CYS A 105 -0.88 -4.45 11.02
C CYS A 105 -1.79 -3.42 11.72
N PRO A 106 -2.89 -2.98 11.08
CA PRO A 106 -3.74 -1.90 11.61
C PRO A 106 -4.47 -2.26 12.92
N LEU A 107 -4.55 -3.55 13.26
CA LEU A 107 -5.12 -4.04 14.53
C LEU A 107 -4.04 -4.53 15.52
N GLY A 108 -2.78 -4.18 15.29
CA GLY A 108 -1.63 -4.62 16.08
C GLY A 108 -0.89 -5.81 15.46
N ILE A 109 0.40 -5.97 15.81
CA ILE A 109 1.30 -6.94 15.18
C ILE A 109 0.95 -8.41 15.48
N ASP A 110 0.33 -8.65 16.63
CA ASP A 110 -0.05 -9.99 17.10
C ASP A 110 -1.41 -10.45 16.57
N ARG A 111 -2.18 -9.54 15.95
CA ARG A 111 -3.52 -9.83 15.44
C ARG A 111 -3.51 -9.98 13.93
N LYS A 112 -3.92 -11.17 13.45
CA LYS A 112 -4.17 -11.40 12.03
C LYS A 112 -5.51 -10.82 11.62
N LEU A 113 -5.55 -10.21 10.43
CA LEU A 113 -6.77 -9.66 9.87
C LEU A 113 -7.67 -10.79 9.36
N SER A 114 -8.91 -10.81 9.84
CA SER A 114 -9.96 -11.63 9.24
C SER A 114 -10.36 -11.05 7.88
N LYS A 115 -11.10 -11.83 7.08
CA LYS A 115 -11.64 -11.34 5.80
C LYS A 115 -12.51 -10.09 6.01
N GLY A 116 -13.36 -10.11 7.03
CA GLY A 116 -14.23 -8.97 7.37
C GLY A 116 -13.46 -7.74 7.86
N ASP A 117 -12.32 -7.91 8.54
CA ASP A 117 -11.44 -6.78 8.90
C ASP A 117 -10.85 -6.12 7.65
N CYS A 118 -10.43 -6.92 6.67
CA CYS A 118 -9.90 -6.42 5.39
C CYS A 118 -10.97 -5.75 4.53
N GLU A 119 -12.17 -6.33 4.44
CA GLU A 119 -13.31 -5.73 3.71
C GLU A 119 -13.60 -4.31 4.26
N ARG A 120 -13.72 -4.16 5.59
CA ARG A 120 -13.93 -2.86 6.23
C ARG A 120 -12.81 -1.85 5.98
N TYR A 121 -11.58 -2.29 5.77
CA TYR A 121 -10.46 -1.39 5.51
C TYR A 121 -10.42 -0.94 4.04
N ILE A 122 -10.85 -1.79 3.12
CA ILE A 122 -10.90 -1.48 1.68
C ILE A 122 -12.11 -0.62 1.30
N ASP A 123 -13.16 -0.64 2.11
CA ASP A 123 -14.39 0.13 1.90
C ASP A 123 -14.39 1.53 2.54
N GLN A 124 -13.33 1.88 3.30
CA GLN A 124 -13.10 3.23 3.82
C GLN A 124 -12.72 4.22 2.71
#